data_AF-A0A2S4LEY5-F1
#
_entry.id   AF-A0A2S4LEY5-F1
#
_cell.length_a   1.000
_cell.length_b   1.000
_cell.length_c   1.000
_cell.angle_alpha   90.00
_cell.angle_beta   90.00
_cell.angle_gamma   90.00
#
_symmetry.space_group_name_H-M   'P 1'
#
loop_
_entity.id
_entity.type
_entity.pdbx_description
1 polymer ?
#
loop_
_entity_poly.entity_id
_entity_poly.type
_entity_poly.pdbx_seq_one_letter_code
_entity_poly.pdbx_strand_id
1 'polypeptide(L)' 'MTRLVLLVLIAASLSGCHAGKPNMSGFPDSLLTCSGAPRWKGGTQRDVAGFVEDLGDAHADCAGKLGEVRGIVRGGKR' A
#
# COMPACT_ATOMS: atom_id res chain seq x y z
N MET A 1 45.12 16.65 13.35
CA MET A 1 44.64 15.31 12.94
C MET A 1 43.20 15.05 13.37
N THR A 2 42.81 15.37 14.60
CA THR A 2 41.42 15.25 15.12
C THR A 2 40.36 16.03 14.33
N ARG A 3 40.68 17.21 13.80
CA ARG A 3 39.74 18.03 13.01
C ARG A 3 39.34 17.43 11.66
N LEU A 4 40.24 16.66 11.03
CA LEU A 4 39.97 16.00 9.75
C LEU A 4 39.06 14.77 9.93
N VAL A 5 39.26 14.03 11.02
CA VAL A 5 38.41 12.88 11.38
C VAL A 5 36.96 13.32 11.62
N LEU A 6 36.75 14.48 12.25
CA LEU A 6 35.42 15.02 12.51
C LEU A 6 34.67 15.38 11.21
N LEU A 7 35.37 15.96 10.23
CA LEU A 7 34.79 16.33 8.94
C LEU A 7 34.38 15.11 8.10
N VAL A 8 35.18 14.04 8.14
CA VAL A 8 34.87 12.79 7.43
C VAL A 8 33.63 12.11 8.01
N LEU A 9 33.47 12.11 9.34
CA LEU A 9 32.28 11.55 10.00
C LEU A 9 31.00 12.33 9.69
N ILE A 10 31.08 13.66 9.59
CA ILE A 10 29.94 14.51 9.21
C ILE A 10 29.58 14.33 7.73
N ALA A 11 30.57 14.19 6.85
CA ALA A 11 30.31 13.93 5.43
C ALA A 11 29.69 12.54 5.20
N ALA A 12 30.13 11.53 5.96
CA ALA A 12 29.59 10.17 5.87
C ALA A 12 28.11 10.10 6.33
N SER A 13 27.70 10.86 7.35
CA SER A 13 26.32 10.87 7.83
C SER A 13 25.33 11.55 6.88
N LEU A 14 25.81 12.43 5.99
CA LEU A 14 24.98 13.07 4.96
C LEU A 14 24.73 12.17 3.73
N SER A 15 25.60 11.18 3.48
CA SER A 15 25.48 10.26 2.33
C SER A 15 24.35 9.23 2.48
N GLY A 16 23.88 8.96 3.71
CA GLY A 16 22.81 8.01 3.99
C GLY A 16 21.38 8.54 3.76
N CYS A 17 21.20 9.84 3.54
CA CYS A 17 19.87 10.47 3.41
C CYS A 17 19.38 10.60 1.96
N HIS A 18 20.08 10.03 0.98
CA HIS A 18 19.60 9.87 -0.40
C HIS A 18 19.03 8.48 -0.63
N ALA A 19 18.11 8.05 0.23
CA ALA A 19 17.09 7.10 -0.20
C ALA A 19 16.21 7.85 -1.21
N GLY A 20 16.61 7.84 -2.49
CA GLY A 20 15.82 8.38 -3.58
C GLY A 20 14.39 7.82 -3.51
N LYS A 21 13.40 8.64 -3.85
CA LYS A 21 12.00 8.20 -3.86
C LYS A 21 11.91 6.89 -4.64
N PRO A 22 11.32 5.82 -4.07
CA PRO A 22 11.17 4.56 -4.76
C PRO A 22 10.49 4.80 -6.11
N ASN A 23 11.03 4.20 -7.17
CA ASN A 23 10.46 4.33 -8.50
C ASN A 23 9.14 3.55 -8.56
N MET A 24 8.04 4.26 -8.34
CA MET A 24 6.70 3.68 -8.30
C MET A 24 6.07 3.47 -9.69
N SER A 25 6.77 3.79 -10.78
CA SER A 25 6.23 3.67 -12.16
C SER A 25 6.06 2.22 -12.64
N GLY A 26 6.68 1.25 -11.96
CA GLY A 26 6.63 -0.17 -12.33
C GLY A 26 5.55 -1.00 -11.64
N PHE A 27 4.70 -0.41 -10.80
CA PHE A 27 3.67 -1.18 -10.07
C PHE A 27 2.52 -1.56 -11.02
N PRO A 28 2.27 -2.85 -11.26
CA PRO A 28 1.18 -3.28 -12.13
C PRO A 28 -0.17 -2.96 -11.49
N ASP A 29 -1.13 -2.55 -12.32
CA ASP A 29 -2.48 -2.17 -11.89
C ASP A 29 -3.23 -3.29 -11.19
N SER A 30 -2.90 -4.55 -11.50
CA SER A 30 -3.48 -5.73 -10.86
C SER A 30 -3.24 -5.79 -9.35
N LEU A 31 -2.15 -5.18 -8.85
CA LEU A 31 -1.87 -5.07 -7.41
C LEU A 31 -2.64 -3.92 -6.73
N LEU A 32 -3.25 -3.04 -7.52
CA LEU A 32 -4.02 -1.89 -7.04
C LEU A 32 -5.53 -2.08 -7.23
N THR A 33 -5.97 -3.26 -7.65
CA THR A 33 -7.38 -3.61 -7.86
C THR A 33 -7.81 -4.72 -6.90
N CYS A 34 -9.01 -4.57 -6.34
CA CYS A 34 -9.64 -5.61 -5.55
C CYS A 34 -9.97 -6.82 -6.42
N SER A 35 -9.79 -8.03 -5.89
CA SER A 35 -10.26 -9.25 -6.54
C SER A 35 -11.78 -9.31 -6.58
N GLY A 36 -12.32 -10.05 -7.54
CA GLY A 36 -13.75 -10.33 -7.60
C GLY A 36 -14.27 -11.09 -6.38
N ALA A 37 -15.58 -11.01 -6.16
CA ALA A 37 -16.21 -11.70 -5.05
C ALA A 37 -16.06 -13.23 -5.16
N PRO A 38 -15.72 -13.93 -4.06
CA PRO A 38 -15.73 -15.39 -4.02
C PRO A 38 -17.16 -15.94 -4.20
N ARG A 39 -17.26 -17.21 -4.61
CA ARG A 39 -18.55 -17.91 -4.71
C ARG A 39 -19.05 -18.34 -3.34
N TRP A 40 -20.35 -18.20 -3.13
CA TRP A 40 -21.05 -18.78 -1.99
C TRP A 40 -20.96 -20.31 -2.00
N LYS A 41 -20.82 -20.91 -0.81
CA LYS A 41 -20.63 -22.36 -0.63
C LYS A 41 -21.86 -23.11 -0.09
N GLY A 42 -22.99 -22.44 0.04
CA GLY A 42 -24.23 -23.02 0.58
C GLY A 42 -24.39 -22.78 2.08
N GLY A 43 -25.62 -22.97 2.58
CA GLY A 43 -26.00 -22.70 3.97
C GLY A 43 -27.46 -22.30 4.09
N THR A 44 -27.85 -21.77 5.25
CA THR A 44 -29.18 -21.22 5.49
C THR A 44 -29.34 -19.84 4.85
N GLN A 45 -30.58 -19.33 4.78
CA GLN A 45 -30.84 -17.96 4.33
C GLN A 45 -30.13 -16.91 5.20
N ARG A 46 -30.00 -17.17 6.51
CA ARG A 46 -29.29 -16.29 7.43
C ARG A 46 -27.80 -16.24 7.11
N ASP A 47 -27.22 -17.38 6.74
CA ASP A 47 -25.81 -17.46 6.38
C ASP A 47 -25.52 -16.72 5.06
N VAL A 48 -26.46 -16.77 4.11
CA VAL A 48 -26.37 -15.99 2.86
C VAL A 48 -26.40 -14.49 3.14
N ALA A 49 -27.29 -14.04 4.03
CA ALA A 49 -27.39 -12.63 4.40
C ALA A 49 -26.06 -12.14 5.01
N GLY A 50 -25.52 -12.87 5.99
CA GLY A 50 -24.22 -12.54 6.59
C GLY A 50 -23.09 -12.55 5.56
N PHE A 51 -23.05 -13.55 4.67
CA PHE A 51 -22.04 -13.61 3.60
C PHE A 51 -22.08 -12.39 2.67
N VAL A 52 -23.27 -11.88 2.33
CA VAL A 52 -23.41 -10.70 1.46
C VAL A 52 -22.96 -9.43 2.19
N GLU A 53 -23.31 -9.28 3.47
CA GLU A 53 -22.84 -8.16 4.30
C GLU A 53 -21.31 -8.17 4.43
N ASP A 54 -20.72 -9.31 4.79
CA ASP A 54 -19.28 -9.49 4.92
C ASP A 54 -18.54 -9.18 3.61
N LEU A 55 -19.10 -9.60 2.46
CA LEU A 55 -18.54 -9.27 1.15
C LEU A 55 -18.56 -7.77 0.86
N GLY A 56 -19.66 -7.11 1.20
CA GLY A 56 -19.81 -5.67 1.03
C GLY A 56 -18.76 -4.91 1.82
N ASP A 57 -18.62 -5.24 3.11
CA ASP A 57 -17.66 -4.61 4.01
C ASP A 57 -16.22 -4.87 3.58
N ALA A 58 -15.88 -6.12 3.23
CA ALA A 58 -14.56 -6.48 2.75
C ALA A 58 -14.20 -5.76 1.44
N HIS A 59 -15.17 -5.58 0.53
CA HIS A 59 -14.94 -4.85 -0.71
C HIS A 59 -14.72 -3.36 -0.46
N ALA A 60 -15.50 -2.76 0.43
CA ALA A 60 -15.35 -1.35 0.81
C ALA A 60 -13.99 -1.08 1.46
N ASP A 61 -13.56 -1.94 2.39
CA ASP A 61 -12.23 -1.86 3.04
C ASP A 61 -11.09 -1.99 2.03
N CYS A 62 -11.18 -2.97 1.12
CA CYS A 62 -10.21 -3.15 0.05
C CYS A 62 -10.12 -1.91 -0.85
N ALA A 63 -11.25 -1.37 -1.30
CA ALA A 63 -11.29 -0.19 -2.16
C ALA A 63 -10.71 1.04 -1.46
N GLY A 64 -11.01 1.24 -0.18
CA GLY A 64 -10.45 2.32 0.64
C GLY A 64 -8.93 2.23 0.72
N LYS A 65 -8.38 1.09 1.15
CA LYS A 65 -6.93 0.87 1.30
C LYS A 65 -6.18 0.99 -0.02
N LEU A 66 -6.69 0.36 -1.08
CA LEU A 66 -6.03 0.44 -2.39
C LEU A 66 -6.16 1.83 -3.02
N GLY A 67 -7.21 2.60 -2.70
CA GLY A 67 -7.32 4.01 -3.05
C GLY A 67 -6.20 4.84 -2.43
N GLU A 68 -5.88 4.62 -1.16
CA GLU A 68 -4.76 5.28 -0.47
C GLU A 68 -3.41 4.91 -1.09
N VAL A 69 -3.17 3.61 -1.29
CA VAL A 69 -1.93 3.13 -1.93
C VAL A 69 -1.79 3.70 -3.33
N ARG A 70 -2.87 3.76 -4.12
CA ARG A 70 -2.86 4.36 -5.46
C ARG A 70 -2.52 5.85 -5.41
N GLY A 71 -3.02 6.59 -4.42
CA GLY A 71 -2.63 7.99 -4.18
C GLY A 71 -1.13 8.15 -3.95
N ILE A 72 -0.53 7.26 -3.17
CA ILE A 72 0.92 7.24 -2.90
C ILE A 72 1.72 6.86 -4.15
N VAL A 73 1.34 5.78 -4.84
CA VAL A 73 2.04 5.22 -6.00
C VAL A 73 1.95 6.14 -7.21
N ARG A 74 0.78 6.72 -7.47
CA ARG A 74 0.51 7.54 -8.66
C ARG A 74 0.63 9.05 -8.41
N GLY A 75 0.94 9.48 -7.19
CA GLY A 75 1.11 10.90 -6.85
C GLY A 75 -0.19 11.71 -6.86
N GLY A 76 -1.34 11.06 -6.76
CA GLY A 76 -2.64 11.72 -6.69
C GLY A 76 -2.84 12.35 -5.31
N LYS A 77 -2.77 13.68 -5.23
CA LYS A 77 -3.28 14.43 -4.07
C LYS A 77 -4.77 14.10 -3.90
N ARG A 78 -5.18 13.79 -2.65
CA ARG A 78 -6.58 13.96 -2.22
C ARG A 78 -6.99 15.42 -2.40
#